data_AF-A0A7C3M2X7-F1
#
_entry.id   AF-A0A7C3M2X7-F1
#
_cell.length_a   1.000
_cell.length_b   1.000
_cell.length_c   1.000
_cell.angle_alpha   90.00
_cell.angle_beta   90.00
_cell.angle_gamma   90.00
#
_symmetry.space_group_name_H-M   'P 1'
#
loop_
_entity.id
_entity.type
_entity.pdbx_description
1 polymer ?
#
loop_
_entity_poly.entity_id
_entity_poly.type
_entity_poly.pdbx_seq_one_letter_code
_entity_poly.pdbx_strand_id
1 'polypeptide(L)'
;MPFPPLPTQIKCPRCSANFVAQVRTVIDVGQEPELKEQFLRGRVNYVQCPQCGGGGVLSTALVYHDPQKELLITYVPPELNLSANQQEQLVGDLVNAIMSELPAEERKGYFLQPKTALTF
;
A
#
# COMPACT_ATOMS: atom_id res chain seq x y z
N MET A 1 2.00 -11.61 -10.44
CA MET A 1 1.90 -10.48 -9.51
C MET A 1 0.56 -9.82 -9.74
N PRO A 2 -0.47 -10.20 -8.97
CA PRO A 2 -1.82 -9.65 -9.12
C PRO A 2 -1.90 -8.15 -8.82
N PHE A 3 -0.96 -7.61 -8.05
CA PHE A 3 -0.94 -6.21 -7.64
C PHE A 3 0.35 -5.50 -8.08
N PRO A 4 0.50 -5.20 -9.39
CA PRO A 4 1.67 -4.48 -9.86
C PRO A 4 1.71 -3.06 -9.29
N PRO A 5 2.91 -2.49 -9.04
CA PRO A 5 3.01 -1.08 -8.72
C PRO A 5 2.53 -0.22 -9.89
N LEU A 6 1.99 0.95 -9.56
CA LEU A 6 1.48 1.92 -10.51
C LEU A 6 2.47 3.08 -10.69
N PRO A 7 2.69 3.55 -11.92
CA PRO A 7 3.49 4.74 -12.18
C PRO A 7 2.79 5.98 -11.62
N THR A 8 3.44 6.65 -10.68
CA THR A 8 2.92 7.86 -10.02
C THR A 8 3.88 9.02 -10.24
N GLN A 9 3.36 10.15 -10.70
CA GLN A 9 4.13 11.39 -10.84
C GLN A 9 4.34 12.04 -9.48
N ILE A 10 5.59 12.31 -9.13
CA ILE A 10 6.00 12.85 -7.83
C ILE A 10 6.84 14.11 -8.06
N LYS A 11 6.64 15.10 -7.18
CA LYS A 11 7.48 16.28 -7.09
C LYS A 11 8.47 16.13 -5.93
N CYS A 12 9.77 16.16 -6.22
CA CYS A 12 10.80 16.06 -5.19
C CYS A 12 10.72 17.27 -4.23
N PRO A 13 10.60 17.07 -2.90
CA PRO A 13 10.54 18.19 -1.95
C PRO A 13 11.86 18.95 -1.82
N ARG A 14 13.00 18.32 -2.17
CA ARG A 14 14.35 18.91 -2.04
C ARG A 14 14.73 19.81 -3.21
N CYS A 15 14.42 19.42 -4.44
CA CYS A 15 14.85 20.14 -5.65
C CYS A 15 13.70 20.50 -6.61
N SER A 16 12.45 20.19 -6.25
CA SER A 16 11.25 20.43 -7.07
C SER A 16 11.20 19.71 -8.43
N ALA A 17 12.16 18.83 -8.75
CA ALA A 17 12.11 18.02 -9.95
C ALA A 17 10.89 17.08 -9.94
N ASN A 18 10.20 16.98 -11.07
CA ASN A 18 9.15 15.99 -11.27
C ASN A 18 9.75 14.70 -11.83
N PHE A 19 9.36 13.56 -11.30
CA PHE A 19 9.76 12.25 -11.80
C PHE A 19 8.66 11.22 -11.55
N VAL A 20 8.71 10.10 -12.26
CA VAL A 20 7.78 8.98 -12.08
C VAL A 20 8.43 7.95 -11.16
N ALA A 21 7.68 7.45 -10.18
CA ALA A 21 8.08 6.28 -9.40
C ALA A 21 6.98 5.22 -9.41
N GLN A 22 7.39 3.99 -9.12
CA GLN A 22 6.50 2.84 -9.01
C GLN A 22 5.98 2.75 -7.58
N VAL A 23 4.66 2.86 -7.41
CA VAL A 23 4.00 2.92 -6.10
C VAL A 23 3.07 1.73 -5.94
N ARG A 24 3.19 1.01 -4.83
CA ARG A 24 2.28 -0.08 -4.45
C ARG A 24 1.27 0.42 -3.43
N THR A 25 0.03 -0.02 -3.57
CA THR A 25 -1.05 0.18 -2.60
C THR A 25 -1.49 -1.12 -1.93
N VAL A 26 -1.11 -2.27 -2.49
CA VAL A 26 -1.39 -3.61 -1.95
C VAL A 26 -0.06 -4.33 -1.69
N ILE A 27 0.07 -4.88 -0.49
CA ILE A 27 1.16 -5.75 -0.05
C ILE A 27 0.54 -7.10 0.33
N ASP A 28 0.45 -8.01 -0.63
CA ASP A 28 -0.05 -9.37 -0.39
C ASP A 28 1.14 -10.32 -0.24
N VAL A 29 1.43 -10.74 1.00
CA VAL A 29 2.57 -11.64 1.28
C VAL A 29 2.22 -13.11 1.05
N GLY A 30 0.96 -13.44 0.76
CA GLY A 30 0.56 -14.75 0.25
C GLY A 30 0.94 -14.93 -1.21
N GLN A 31 0.82 -13.86 -2.01
CA GLN A 31 1.14 -13.84 -3.44
C GLN A 31 2.59 -13.44 -3.74
N GLU A 32 3.16 -12.48 -2.99
CA GLU A 32 4.53 -11.98 -3.15
C GLU A 32 5.26 -11.97 -1.78
N PRO A 33 5.76 -13.12 -1.30
CA PRO A 33 6.33 -13.26 0.04
C PRO A 33 7.50 -12.30 0.35
N GLU A 34 8.28 -11.92 -0.66
CA GLU A 34 9.40 -10.99 -0.54
C GLU A 34 8.97 -9.58 -0.09
N LEU A 35 7.71 -9.19 -0.34
CA LEU A 35 7.20 -7.89 0.08
C LEU A 35 7.16 -7.74 1.59
N LYS A 36 7.06 -8.84 2.35
CA LYS A 36 7.08 -8.81 3.81
C LYS A 36 8.37 -8.20 4.34
N GLU A 37 9.50 -8.70 3.86
CA GLU A 37 10.81 -8.22 4.28
C GLU A 37 11.07 -6.81 3.77
N GLN A 38 10.66 -6.50 2.54
CA GLN A 38 10.78 -5.15 1.99
C GLN A 38 9.95 -4.14 2.80
N PHE A 39 8.73 -4.49 3.18
CA PHE A 39 7.85 -3.63 3.98
C PHE A 39 8.44 -3.39 5.36
N LEU A 40 8.83 -4.45 6.07
CA LEU A 40 9.42 -4.35 7.42
C LEU A 40 10.74 -3.59 7.45
N ARG A 41 11.46 -3.51 6.32
CA ARG A 41 12.70 -2.74 6.17
C ARG A 41 12.49 -1.32 5.64
N GLY A 42 11.23 -0.88 5.44
CA GLY A 42 10.93 0.45 4.88
C GLY A 42 11.40 0.61 3.44
N ARG A 43 11.47 -0.48 2.67
CA ARG A 43 11.89 -0.48 1.24
C ARG A 43 10.71 -0.40 0.28
N VAL A 44 9.51 -0.79 0.72
CA VAL A 44 8.29 -0.60 -0.09
C VAL A 44 8.03 0.90 -0.24
N ASN A 45 7.75 1.33 -1.47
CA ASN A 45 7.51 2.72 -1.83
C ASN A 45 8.66 3.67 -1.44
N TYR A 46 9.87 3.15 -1.20
CA TYR A 46 11.05 3.98 -1.08
C TYR A 46 11.43 4.52 -2.46
N VAL A 47 11.53 5.83 -2.58
CA VAL A 47 11.88 6.50 -3.83
C VAL A 47 13.11 7.37 -3.64
N GLN A 48 13.92 7.45 -4.70
CA GLN A 48 15.09 8.31 -4.76
C GLN A 48 14.97 9.24 -5.97
N CYS A 49 15.08 10.54 -5.73
CA CYS A 49 15.05 11.54 -6.78
C CYS A 49 16.30 11.40 -7.67
N PRO A 50 16.15 11.17 -8.98
CA PRO A 50 17.30 10.98 -9.88
C PRO A 50 18.11 12.26 -10.10
N GLN A 51 17.57 13.43 -9.73
CA GLN A 51 18.23 14.74 -9.95
C GLN A 51 19.12 15.17 -8.79
N CYS A 52 18.73 14.90 -7.54
CA CYS A 52 19.45 15.39 -6.36
C CYS A 52 19.79 14.30 -5.34
N GLY A 53 19.43 13.04 -5.60
CA GLY A 53 19.66 11.90 -4.72
C GLY A 53 18.84 11.90 -3.43
N GLY A 54 18.01 12.92 -3.18
CA GLY A 54 17.10 12.95 -2.04
C GLY A 54 16.09 11.81 -2.12
N GLY A 55 15.86 11.09 -1.02
CA GLY A 55 14.99 9.94 -1.00
C GLY A 55 14.20 9.81 0.30
N GLY A 56 13.22 8.91 0.28
CA GLY A 56 12.32 8.65 1.39
C GLY A 56 11.23 7.66 1.01
N VAL A 57 10.53 7.17 2.03
CA VAL A 57 9.33 6.35 1.82
C VAL A 57 8.18 7.27 1.46
N LEU A 58 7.48 6.97 0.37
CA LEU A 58 6.24 7.66 0.05
C LEU A 58 5.13 7.16 0.95
N SER A 59 4.47 8.12 1.60
CA SER A 59 3.27 7.86 2.36
C SER A 59 2.07 7.80 1.44
N THR A 60 1.52 6.60 1.29
CA THR A 60 0.40 6.29 0.40
C THR A 60 -0.59 5.39 1.12
N ALA A 61 -1.84 5.36 0.67
CA ALA A 61 -2.77 4.36 1.16
C ALA A 61 -2.22 2.96 0.88
N LEU A 62 -2.30 2.07 1.87
CA LEU A 62 -1.72 0.74 1.83
C LEU A 62 -2.66 -0.27 2.48
N VAL A 63 -2.74 -1.46 1.89
CA VAL A 63 -3.31 -2.66 2.52
C VAL A 63 -2.25 -3.75 2.57
N TYR A 64 -2.02 -4.29 3.76
CA TYR A 64 -1.14 -5.44 4.01
C TYR A 64 -2.00 -6.67 4.27
N HIS A 65 -1.79 -7.73 3.50
CA HIS A 65 -2.51 -9.00 3.59
C HIS A 65 -1.52 -10.15 3.86
N ASP A 66 -1.72 -10.86 4.97
CA ASP A 66 -0.97 -12.05 5.36
C ASP A 66 -1.97 -13.20 5.65
N PRO A 67 -2.23 -14.08 4.67
CA PRO A 67 -3.25 -15.12 4.80
C PRO A 67 -2.87 -16.18 5.83
N GLN A 68 -1.57 -16.41 6.07
CA GLN A 68 -1.10 -17.36 7.09
C GLN A 68 -1.44 -16.88 8.51
N LYS A 69 -1.54 -15.56 8.70
CA LYS A 69 -1.91 -14.94 9.98
C LYS A 69 -3.36 -14.51 10.06
N GLU A 70 -4.15 -14.76 9.01
CA GLU A 70 -5.51 -14.24 8.88
C GLU A 70 -5.57 -12.74 9.18
N LEU A 71 -4.62 -12.00 8.59
CA LEU A 71 -4.33 -10.62 8.94
C LEU A 71 -4.51 -9.72 7.73
N LEU A 72 -5.35 -8.70 7.90
CA LEU A 72 -5.53 -7.61 6.95
C LEU A 72 -5.37 -6.29 7.70
N ILE A 73 -4.37 -5.50 7.32
CA ILE A 73 -4.07 -4.21 7.92
C ILE A 73 -4.23 -3.14 6.85
N THR A 74 -4.91 -2.05 7.18
CA THR A 74 -5.09 -0.90 6.28
C THR A 74 -4.44 0.33 6.88
N TYR A 75 -3.90 1.18 6.03
CA TYR A 75 -3.36 2.47 6.41
C TYR A 75 -3.79 3.51 5.38
N VAL A 76 -4.35 4.63 5.85
CA VAL A 76 -4.68 5.79 5.02
C VAL A 76 -3.96 7.00 5.60
N PRO A 77 -3.02 7.60 4.85
CA PRO A 77 -2.28 8.75 5.36
C PRO A 77 -3.20 9.97 5.61
N PRO A 78 -3.04 10.67 6.75
CA PRO A 78 -3.84 11.86 7.05
C PRO A 78 -3.61 13.01 6.05
N GLU A 79 -2.43 13.10 5.44
CA GLU A 79 -2.06 14.09 4.42
C GLU A 79 -2.87 13.97 3.12
N LEU A 80 -3.59 12.87 2.90
CA LEU A 80 -4.55 12.77 1.79
C LEU A 80 -5.80 13.63 2.02
N ASN A 81 -6.02 14.14 3.24
CA ASN A 81 -7.15 15.02 3.61
C ASN A 81 -8.53 14.47 3.18
N LEU A 82 -8.69 13.14 3.24
CA LEU A 82 -9.93 12.46 2.89
C LEU A 82 -10.93 12.53 4.05
N SER A 83 -12.21 12.77 3.73
CA SER A 83 -13.31 12.59 4.67
C SER A 83 -13.44 11.12 5.09
N ALA A 84 -14.09 10.84 6.24
CA ALA A 84 -14.28 9.47 6.73
C ALA A 84 -14.91 8.55 5.67
N ASN A 85 -15.95 9.02 4.96
CA ASN A 85 -16.60 8.26 3.90
C ASN A 85 -15.65 7.94 2.73
N GLN A 86 -14.77 8.87 2.36
CA GLN A 86 -13.78 8.65 1.30
C GLN A 86 -12.68 7.66 1.74
N GLN A 87 -12.30 7.70 3.02
CA GLN A 87 -11.35 6.73 3.58
C GLN A 87 -11.95 5.32 3.58
N GLU A 88 -13.20 5.18 4.03
CA GLU A 88 -13.92 3.90 4.00
C GLU A 88 -14.07 3.36 2.58
N GLN A 89 -14.43 4.21 1.62
CA GLN A 89 -14.54 3.82 0.22
C GLN A 89 -13.19 3.36 -0.36
N LEU A 90 -12.11 4.12 -0.13
CA LEU A 90 -10.77 3.77 -0.59
C LEU A 90 -10.30 2.43 0.01
N VAL A 91 -10.54 2.22 1.31
CA VAL A 91 -10.24 0.95 1.97
C VAL A 91 -11.05 -0.18 1.36
N GLY A 92 -12.36 0.02 1.17
CA GLY A 92 -13.25 -0.95 0.54
C GLY A 92 -12.75 -1.38 -0.85
N ASP A 93 -12.34 -0.42 -1.68
CA ASP A 93 -11.81 -0.69 -3.03
C ASP A 93 -10.52 -1.52 -2.97
N LEU A 94 -9.59 -1.20 -2.08
CA LEU A 94 -8.35 -1.96 -1.89
C LEU A 94 -8.60 -3.37 -1.38
N VAL A 95 -9.52 -3.54 -0.41
CA VAL A 95 -9.89 -4.85 0.12
C VAL A 95 -10.58 -5.69 -0.96
N ASN A 96 -11.47 -5.10 -1.74
CA ASN A 96 -12.15 -5.76 -2.85
C ASN A 96 -11.17 -6.23 -3.93
N ALA A 97 -10.14 -5.43 -4.24
CA ALA A 97 -9.08 -5.81 -5.18
C ALA A 97 -8.34 -7.08 -4.74
N ILE A 98 -8.12 -7.27 -3.43
CA ILE A 98 -7.54 -8.51 -2.92
C ILE A 98 -8.54 -9.67 -3.06
N MET A 99 -9.78 -9.46 -2.61
CA MET A 99 -10.80 -10.51 -2.66
C MET A 99 -11.10 -11.00 -4.08
N SER A 100 -11.01 -10.13 -5.11
CA SER A 100 -11.23 -10.52 -6.50
C SER A 100 -10.17 -11.47 -7.04
N GLU A 101 -8.96 -11.44 -6.48
CA GLU A 101 -7.83 -12.29 -6.88
C GLU A 101 -7.77 -13.60 -6.07
N LEU A 102 -8.61 -13.75 -5.04
CA LEU A 102 -8.65 -14.94 -4.18
C LEU A 102 -9.82 -15.88 -4.51
N PRO A 103 -9.63 -17.21 -4.43
CA PRO A 103 -10.71 -18.20 -4.40
C PRO A 103 -11.71 -17.90 -3.27
N ALA A 104 -12.98 -18.30 -3.45
CA ALA A 104 -14.04 -17.98 -2.49
C ALA A 104 -13.78 -18.55 -1.10
N GLU A 105 -13.21 -19.75 -1.03
CA GLU A 105 -12.82 -20.45 0.19
C GLU A 105 -11.69 -19.76 0.98
N GLU A 106 -10.89 -18.92 0.34
CA GLU A 106 -9.79 -18.17 0.98
C GLU A 106 -10.24 -16.81 1.54
N ARG A 107 -11.45 -16.34 1.17
CA ARG A 107 -12.06 -15.08 1.62
C ARG A 107 -12.66 -15.22 3.02
N LYS A 108 -11.80 -15.45 4.01
CA LYS A 108 -12.20 -15.66 5.41
C LYS A 108 -12.72 -14.38 6.08
N GLY A 109 -13.29 -14.52 7.28
CA GLY A 109 -13.97 -13.44 8.00
C GLY A 109 -13.11 -12.20 8.33
N TYR A 110 -11.78 -12.31 8.41
CA TYR A 110 -10.90 -11.19 8.73
C TYR A 110 -10.89 -10.08 7.65
N PHE A 111 -11.32 -10.38 6.42
CA PHE A 111 -11.52 -9.36 5.38
C PHE A 111 -12.66 -8.39 5.71
N LEU A 112 -13.62 -8.80 6.54
CA LEU A 112 -14.76 -7.98 6.94
C LEU A 112 -14.43 -7.04 8.11
N GLN A 113 -13.28 -7.25 8.76
CA GLN A 113 -12.82 -6.46 9.90
C GLN A 113 -11.32 -6.14 9.76
N PRO A 114 -10.92 -5.37 8.73
CA PRO A 114 -9.54 -4.95 8.58
C PRO A 114 -9.09 -4.11 9.78
N LYS A 115 -7.84 -4.30 10.21
CA LYS A 115 -7.24 -3.51 11.30
C LYS A 115 -6.65 -2.23 10.73
N THR A 116 -7.09 -1.08 11.20
CA THR A 116 -6.52 0.20 10.80
C THR A 116 -5.24 0.49 11.59
N ALA A 117 -4.12 0.71 10.90
CA ALA A 117 -2.90 1.23 11.47
C ALA A 117 -2.97 2.76 11.57
N LEU A 118 -2.42 3.33 12.65
CA LEU A 118 -2.32 4.79 12.84
C LEU A 118 -1.03 5.37 12.24
N THR A 119 -0.03 4.52 12.05
CA THR A 119 1.30 4.81 11.49
C THR A 119 1.83 3.54 10.82
N PHE A 120 2.80 3.66 9.91
CA PHE A 120 3.49 2.53 9.30
C PHE A 120 5.01 2.78 9.24
#